data_AF-A0A9D5XKB1-F1
#
_entry.id   AF-A0A9D5XKB1-F1
#
_cell.length_a   1.000
_cell.length_b   1.000
_cell.length_c   1.000
_cell.angle_alpha   90.00
_cell.angle_beta   90.00
_cell.angle_gamma   90.00
#
_symmetry.space_group_name_H-M   'P 1'
#
loop_
_entity.id
_entity.type
_entity.pdbx_description
1 polymer ?
#
loop_
_entity_poly.entity_id
_entity_poly.type
_entity_poly.pdbx_seq_one_letter_code
_entity_poly.pdbx_strand_id
1 'polypeptide(L)'
;MDSHFLWKYGLGCIKPFEKNIDHALANGYLIQGHTLEEMEVNLSIPEGELVKTVKTYNLHARLGKDPYFSKGETAYEKYLGDSDNPMNPCVAPVEFAPYYAVRVYPGDLGMSSGIETNENAQVMNQQGKPIDGLYACGNDMSSVMQGNYPGPGITLGPALTFGYLAAQHCSLRM
;
A
#
# COMPACT_ATOMS: atom_id res chain seq x y z
N MET A 1 5.18 14.50 6.75
CA MET A 1 6.16 13.86 7.67
C MET A 1 7.21 14.87 8.05
N ASP A 2 7.98 14.64 9.12
CA ASP A 2 9.05 15.54 9.55
C ASP A 2 10.45 14.96 9.21
N SER A 3 11.50 15.73 9.50
CA SER A 3 12.87 15.36 9.16
C SER A 3 13.36 14.09 9.88
N HIS A 4 12.93 13.88 11.13
CA HIS A 4 13.25 12.65 11.87
C HIS A 4 12.62 11.45 11.15
N PHE A 5 11.34 11.54 10.80
CA PHE A 5 10.64 10.47 10.10
C PHE A 5 11.32 10.14 8.77
N LEU A 6 11.62 11.16 7.95
CA LEU A 6 12.28 10.96 6.66
C LEU A 6 13.63 10.25 6.82
N TRP A 7 14.43 10.67 7.80
CA TRP A 7 15.73 10.04 8.07
C TRP A 7 15.59 8.59 8.54
N LYS A 8 14.70 8.31 9.48
CA LYS A 8 14.58 6.98 10.10
C LYS A 8 13.87 5.96 9.20
N TYR A 9 12.82 6.36 8.48
CA TYR A 9 11.95 5.44 7.75
C TYR A 9 11.91 5.67 6.23
N GLY A 10 12.44 6.78 5.74
CA GLY A 10 12.25 7.19 4.36
C GLY A 10 10.82 7.68 4.08
N LEU A 11 10.57 8.00 2.82
CA LEU A 11 9.25 8.42 2.34
C LEU A 11 9.13 8.16 0.84
N GLY A 12 8.26 7.21 0.47
CA GLY A 12 8.09 6.80 -0.92
C GLY A 12 9.38 6.21 -1.51
N CYS A 13 9.95 6.83 -2.55
CA CYS A 13 11.22 6.37 -3.15
C CYS A 13 12.46 6.82 -2.36
N ILE A 14 12.30 7.73 -1.38
CA ILE A 14 13.39 8.12 -0.47
C ILE A 14 13.59 7.01 0.55
N LYS A 15 14.80 6.44 0.58
CA LYS A 15 15.15 5.35 1.49
C LYS A 15 15.50 5.91 2.88
N PRO A 16 15.38 5.09 3.94
CA PRO A 16 15.98 5.39 5.24
C PRO A 16 17.46 5.75 5.11
N PHE A 17 17.92 6.70 5.94
CA PHE A 17 19.31 7.17 6.01
C PHE A 17 19.85 7.80 4.71
N GLU A 18 18.96 8.17 3.79
CA GLU A 18 19.34 8.85 2.56
C GLU A 18 19.87 10.26 2.87
N LYS A 19 21.10 10.52 2.41
CA LYS A 19 21.77 11.80 2.65
C LYS A 19 21.55 12.79 1.52
N ASN A 20 21.31 12.30 0.30
CA ASN A 20 21.09 13.14 -0.86
C ASN A 20 19.66 13.01 -1.37
N ILE A 21 18.83 14.00 -1.00
CA ILE A 21 17.44 14.11 -1.44
C ILE A 21 17.26 15.19 -2.52
N ASP A 22 18.34 15.84 -2.96
CA ASP A 22 18.30 17.02 -3.83
C ASP A 22 17.62 16.73 -5.15
N HIS A 23 17.87 15.56 -5.74
CA HIS A 23 17.23 15.17 -6.99
C HIS A 23 15.70 15.05 -6.85
N ALA A 24 15.23 14.51 -5.72
CA ALA A 24 13.80 14.34 -5.47
C ALA A 24 13.10 15.67 -5.14
N LEU A 25 13.82 16.61 -4.51
CA LEU A 25 13.34 17.98 -4.33
C LEU A 25 13.28 18.70 -5.68
N ALA A 26 14.36 18.63 -6.46
CA ALA A 26 14.49 19.33 -7.74
C ALA A 26 13.46 18.88 -8.79
N ASN A 27 13.10 17.59 -8.79
CA ASN A 27 12.10 17.06 -9.72
C ASN A 27 10.65 17.15 -9.20
N GLY A 28 10.44 17.72 -8.00
CA GLY A 28 9.13 17.91 -7.40
C GLY A 28 8.46 16.63 -6.86
N TYR A 29 9.17 15.50 -6.82
CA TYR A 29 8.68 14.28 -6.18
C TYR A 29 8.50 14.48 -4.67
N LEU A 30 9.52 15.06 -4.04
CA LEU A 30 9.54 15.41 -2.62
C LEU A 30 9.32 16.91 -2.49
N ILE A 31 8.34 17.29 -1.67
CA ILE A 31 8.01 18.69 -1.40
C ILE A 31 8.49 18.98 0.03
N GLN A 32 9.24 20.06 0.20
CA GLN A 32 9.79 20.49 1.48
C GLN A 32 9.14 21.80 1.93
N GLY A 33 9.02 21.99 3.24
CA GLY A 33 8.72 23.28 3.86
C GLY A 33 9.40 23.38 5.23
N HIS A 34 9.96 24.54 5.56
CA HIS A 34 10.61 24.78 6.86
C HIS A 34 9.60 25.06 7.97
N THR A 35 8.37 25.45 7.62
CA THR A 35 7.23 25.51 8.54
C THR A 35 6.02 24.78 7.94
N LEU A 36 5.00 24.56 8.77
CA LEU A 36 3.75 23.94 8.29
C LEU A 36 2.97 24.92 7.40
N GLU A 37 3.06 26.22 7.66
CA GLU A 37 2.47 27.28 6.84
C GLU A 37 3.13 27.35 5.46
N GLU A 38 4.47 27.25 5.39
CA GLU A 38 5.18 27.13 4.11
C GLU A 38 4.73 25.86 3.35
N MET A 39 4.55 24.75 4.08
CA MET A 39 4.05 23.51 3.49
C MET A 39 2.61 23.65 2.95
N GLU A 40 1.73 24.40 3.63
CA GLU A 40 0.39 24.69 3.12
C GLU A 40 0.44 25.39 1.76
N VAL A 41 1.29 26.41 1.63
CA VAL A 41 1.50 27.11 0.36
C VAL A 41 2.04 26.15 -0.70
N ASN A 42 3.08 25.38 -0.39
CA ASN A 42 3.72 24.47 -1.33
C ASN A 42 2.79 23.34 -1.80
N LEU A 43 1.83 22.94 -0.96
CA LEU A 43 0.83 21.91 -1.27
C LEU A 43 -0.51 22.47 -1.75
N SER A 44 -0.68 23.79 -1.82
CA SER A 44 -1.97 24.44 -2.12
C SER A 44 -3.10 24.01 -1.18
N ILE A 45 -2.79 23.85 0.11
CA ILE A 45 -3.74 23.58 1.19
C ILE A 45 -4.25 24.93 1.74
N PRO A 46 -5.54 25.06 2.08
CA PRO A 46 -6.05 26.28 2.72
C PRO A 46 -5.27 26.65 3.98
N GLU A 47 -5.06 27.95 4.18
CA GLU A 47 -4.30 28.49 5.31
C GLU A 47 -4.82 27.99 6.66
N GLY A 48 -3.91 27.48 7.50
CA GLY A 48 -4.17 27.01 8.85
C GLY A 48 -4.75 25.59 8.97
N GLU A 49 -5.20 24.96 7.88
CA GLU A 49 -5.82 23.62 7.92
C GLU A 49 -4.78 22.51 8.21
N LEU A 50 -3.59 22.58 7.62
CA LEU A 50 -2.52 21.63 7.91
C LEU A 50 -1.96 21.86 9.31
N VAL A 51 -1.73 23.12 9.70
CA VAL A 51 -1.26 23.49 11.05
C VAL A 51 -2.20 22.92 12.12
N LYS A 52 -3.51 23.14 11.94
CA LYS A 52 -4.55 22.62 12.84
C LYS A 52 -4.56 21.09 12.87
N THR A 53 -4.48 20.45 11.70
CA THR A 53 -4.43 18.99 11.57
C THR A 53 -3.25 18.41 12.33
N VAL A 54 -2.03 18.90 12.09
CA VAL A 54 -0.80 18.42 12.74
C VAL A 54 -0.84 18.69 14.24
N LYS A 55 -1.29 19.87 14.67
CA LYS A 55 -1.44 20.18 16.10
C LYS A 55 -2.40 19.23 16.81
N THR A 56 -3.53 18.94 16.19
CA THR A 56 -4.54 18.01 16.74
C THR A 56 -4.01 16.58 16.76
N TYR A 57 -3.37 16.15 15.68
CA TYR A 57 -2.72 14.83 15.60
C TYR A 57 -1.67 14.66 16.70
N ASN A 58 -0.77 15.63 16.87
CA ASN A 58 0.31 15.56 17.85
C ASN A 58 -0.20 15.46 19.30
N LEU A 59 -1.32 16.12 19.64
CA LEU A 59 -1.95 16.01 20.97
C LEU A 59 -2.26 14.54 21.33
N HIS A 60 -2.85 13.80 20.39
CA HIS A 60 -3.20 12.40 20.59
C HIS A 60 -2.02 11.45 20.37
N ALA A 61 -1.14 11.78 19.42
CA ALA A 61 0.02 10.96 19.10
C ALA A 61 1.01 10.86 20.26
N ARG A 62 1.14 11.91 21.08
CA ARG A 62 1.91 11.86 22.34
C ARG A 62 1.40 10.81 23.34
N LEU A 63 0.12 10.45 23.25
CA LEU A 63 -0.50 9.40 24.06
C LEU A 63 -0.51 8.04 23.34
N GLY A 64 0.11 7.94 22.15
CA GLY A 64 0.08 6.74 21.31
C GLY A 64 -1.29 6.45 20.70
N LYS A 65 -2.15 7.46 20.53
CA LYS A 65 -3.53 7.29 20.07
C LYS A 65 -3.81 8.04 18.78
N ASP A 66 -4.72 7.48 17.99
CA ASP A 66 -5.37 8.16 16.88
C ASP A 66 -6.89 7.95 17.00
N PRO A 67 -7.60 8.82 17.73
CA PRO A 67 -9.03 8.64 18.00
C PRO A 67 -9.91 8.86 16.77
N TYR A 68 -9.36 9.40 15.67
CA TYR A 68 -10.15 9.68 14.46
C TYR A 68 -10.17 8.47 13.52
N PHE A 69 -9.07 7.72 13.44
CA PHE A 69 -8.93 6.62 12.47
C PHE A 69 -8.47 5.30 13.08
N SER A 70 -8.28 5.22 14.40
CA SER A 70 -7.86 3.99 15.10
C SER A 70 -6.52 3.42 14.59
N LYS A 71 -5.62 4.28 14.09
CA LYS A 71 -4.34 3.85 13.53
C LYS A 71 -3.48 3.11 14.56
N GLY A 72 -3.05 1.90 14.20
CA GLY A 72 -2.21 1.07 15.06
C GLY A 72 -2.98 0.39 16.19
N GLU A 73 -4.28 0.16 16.03
CA GLU A 73 -5.08 -0.61 16.99
C GLU A 73 -5.12 -2.10 16.66
N THR A 74 -4.87 -2.49 15.40
CA THR A 74 -4.85 -3.90 14.99
C THR A 74 -3.47 -4.56 15.15
N ALA A 75 -3.45 -5.88 15.30
CA ALA A 75 -2.19 -6.64 15.35
C ALA A 75 -1.39 -6.53 14.03
N TYR A 76 -2.09 -6.48 12.89
CA TYR A 76 -1.49 -6.34 11.57
C TYR A 76 -0.74 -5.01 11.41
N GLU A 77 -1.37 -3.90 11.78
CA GLU A 77 -0.72 -2.58 11.72
C GLU A 77 0.47 -2.50 12.67
N LYS A 78 0.29 -2.97 13.91
CA LYS A 78 1.37 -2.95 14.91
C LYS A 78 2.60 -3.74 14.47
N TYR A 79 2.38 -4.87 13.80
CA TYR A 79 3.45 -5.70 13.23
C TYR A 79 4.25 -4.94 12.15
N LEU A 80 3.63 -4.01 11.42
CA LEU A 80 4.27 -3.22 10.36
C LEU A 80 4.87 -1.88 10.85
N GLY A 81 4.65 -1.51 12.11
CA GLY A 81 5.12 -0.24 12.68
C GLY A 81 6.53 -0.28 13.27
N ASP A 82 6.94 0.83 13.87
CA ASP A 82 8.23 0.97 14.58
C ASP A 82 8.18 0.29 15.96
N SER A 83 8.80 -0.88 16.08
CA SER A 83 8.87 -1.62 17.35
C SER A 83 9.59 -0.86 18.47
N ASP A 84 10.43 0.14 18.12
CA ASP A 84 11.15 0.94 19.11
C ASP A 84 10.27 2.00 19.78
N ASN A 85 9.04 2.23 19.29
CA ASN A 85 8.06 3.10 19.92
C ASN A 85 7.11 2.28 20.81
N PRO A 86 7.32 2.24 22.13
CA PRO A 86 6.61 1.33 23.02
C PRO A 86 5.14 1.73 23.26
N MET A 87 4.74 2.97 22.95
CA MET A 87 3.38 3.45 23.16
C MET A 87 2.44 3.00 22.05
N ASN A 88 2.82 3.28 20.80
CA ASN A 88 2.12 2.80 19.61
C ASN A 88 3.09 2.83 18.42
N PRO A 89 3.42 1.67 17.82
CA PRO A 89 4.42 1.58 16.77
C PRO A 89 4.03 2.32 15.47
N CYS A 90 2.75 2.69 15.30
CA CYS A 90 2.24 3.34 14.10
C CYS A 90 2.00 4.85 14.28
N VAL A 91 2.11 5.38 15.50
CA VAL A 91 1.69 6.75 15.86
C VAL A 91 2.80 7.46 16.63
N ALA A 92 3.25 8.60 16.11
CA ALA A 92 4.24 9.46 16.74
C ALA A 92 4.01 10.93 16.32
N PRO A 93 4.36 11.92 17.16
CA PRO A 93 4.23 13.34 16.80
C PRO A 93 5.09 13.73 15.59
N VAL A 94 4.63 14.75 14.86
CA VAL A 94 5.32 15.36 13.70
C VAL A 94 5.74 16.78 14.07
N GLU A 95 7.01 17.01 14.42
CA GLU A 95 7.45 18.22 15.14
C GLU A 95 8.80 18.78 14.68
N PHE A 96 9.59 18.01 13.94
CA PHE A 96 10.97 18.36 13.61
C PHE A 96 11.10 18.86 12.17
N ALA A 97 10.94 20.17 11.96
CA ALA A 97 11.25 20.80 10.68
C ALA A 97 12.67 20.46 10.18
N PRO A 98 12.92 20.44 8.85
CA PRO A 98 11.94 20.66 7.78
C PRO A 98 10.90 19.54 7.67
N TYR A 99 9.73 19.91 7.17
CA TYR A 99 8.61 19.02 6.86
C TYR A 99 8.68 18.58 5.40
N TYR A 100 8.20 17.37 5.15
CA TYR A 100 8.23 16.74 3.84
C TYR A 100 6.88 16.10 3.47
N ALA A 101 6.55 16.18 2.19
CA ALA A 101 5.37 15.58 1.60
C ALA A 101 5.69 14.94 0.25
N VAL A 102 4.92 13.92 -0.10
CA VAL A 102 4.89 13.30 -1.42
C VAL A 102 3.43 13.18 -1.85
N ARG A 103 3.16 13.28 -3.15
CA ARG A 103 1.80 13.06 -3.68
C ARG A 103 1.55 11.57 -3.79
N VAL A 104 0.41 11.12 -3.24
CA VAL A 104 -0.05 9.73 -3.31
C VAL A 104 -1.20 9.66 -4.31
N TYR A 105 -1.08 8.75 -5.28
CA TYR A 105 -2.10 8.49 -6.28
C TYR A 105 -2.64 7.06 -6.11
N PRO A 106 -3.94 6.82 -6.35
CA PRO A 106 -4.46 5.47 -6.46
C PRO A 106 -3.73 4.71 -7.58
N GLY A 107 -3.25 3.50 -7.28
CA GLY A 107 -2.68 2.59 -8.25
C GLY A 107 -3.25 1.18 -8.06
N ASP A 108 -3.20 0.38 -9.11
CA ASP A 108 -3.61 -1.02 -9.09
C ASP A 108 -2.40 -1.97 -9.05
N LEU A 109 -2.59 -3.15 -8.45
CA LEU A 109 -1.58 -4.21 -8.36
C LEU A 109 -1.96 -5.45 -9.19
N GLY A 110 -3.08 -5.38 -9.92
CA GLY A 110 -3.66 -6.49 -10.66
C GLY A 110 -5.18 -6.39 -10.75
N MET A 111 -5.76 -7.13 -11.70
CA MET A 111 -7.20 -7.18 -11.92
C MET A 111 -7.79 -8.40 -11.19
N SER A 112 -8.95 -8.24 -10.55
CA SER A 112 -9.67 -9.36 -9.92
C SER A 112 -10.66 -10.04 -10.86
N SER A 113 -11.12 -9.32 -11.89
CA SER A 113 -11.92 -9.88 -12.97
C SER A 113 -11.02 -10.48 -14.04
N GLY A 114 -11.44 -11.60 -14.59
CA GLY A 114 -10.74 -12.26 -15.68
C GLY A 114 -11.61 -13.31 -16.35
N ILE A 115 -10.98 -14.27 -16.99
CA ILE A 115 -11.63 -15.38 -17.66
C ILE A 115 -12.18 -16.35 -16.62
N GLU A 116 -13.44 -16.75 -16.78
CA GLU A 116 -14.06 -17.76 -15.91
C GLU A 116 -13.41 -19.13 -16.16
N THR A 117 -13.03 -19.80 -15.07
CA THR A 117 -12.42 -21.14 -15.13
C THR A 117 -13.05 -22.09 -14.11
N ASN A 118 -12.98 -23.39 -14.39
CA ASN A 118 -13.32 -24.42 -13.40
C ASN A 118 -12.16 -24.72 -12.43
N GLU A 119 -12.33 -25.74 -11.58
CA GLU A 119 -11.35 -26.20 -10.60
C GLU A 119 -10.04 -26.73 -11.20
N ASN A 120 -10.05 -27.09 -12.49
CA ASN A 120 -8.88 -27.55 -13.25
C ASN A 120 -8.24 -26.43 -14.08
N ALA A 121 -8.60 -25.18 -13.83
CA ALA A 121 -8.15 -24.00 -14.57
C ALA A 121 -8.54 -23.99 -16.06
N GLN A 122 -9.51 -24.81 -16.48
CA GLN A 122 -10.01 -24.78 -17.86
C GLN A 122 -10.91 -23.59 -18.06
N VAL A 123 -10.76 -22.90 -19.19
CA VAL A 123 -11.62 -21.77 -19.56
C VAL A 123 -13.05 -22.23 -19.83
N MET A 124 -14.02 -21.50 -19.28
CA MET A 124 -15.45 -21.78 -19.46
C MET A 124 -16.02 -20.93 -20.59
N ASN A 125 -16.88 -21.54 -21.40
CA ASN A 125 -17.66 -20.83 -22.42
C ASN A 125 -18.93 -20.21 -21.81
N GLN A 126 -19.69 -19.46 -22.61
CA GLN A 126 -20.94 -18.79 -22.17
C GLN A 126 -22.05 -19.74 -21.69
N GLN A 127 -21.97 -21.04 -21.99
CA GLN A 127 -22.91 -22.05 -21.47
C GLN A 127 -22.40 -22.75 -20.21
N GLY A 128 -21.29 -22.29 -19.62
CA GLY A 128 -20.66 -22.92 -18.47
C GLY A 128 -20.03 -24.27 -18.79
N LYS A 129 -19.58 -24.49 -20.04
CA LYS A 129 -18.85 -25.71 -20.43
C LYS A 129 -17.36 -25.41 -20.64
N PRO A 130 -16.46 -26.33 -20.23
CA PRO A 130 -15.03 -26.14 -20.46
C PRO A 130 -14.72 -26.15 -21.96
N ILE A 131 -13.85 -25.24 -22.39
CA ILE A 131 -13.30 -25.20 -23.74
C ILE A 131 -12.09 -26.14 -23.79
N ASP A 132 -12.14 -27.11 -24.70
CA ASP A 132 -11.11 -28.16 -24.75
C ASP A 132 -9.73 -27.58 -25.12
N GLY A 133 -8.71 -27.99 -24.38
CA GLY A 133 -7.33 -27.54 -24.57
C GLY A 133 -7.01 -26.10 -24.12
N LEU A 134 -7.97 -25.33 -23.59
CA LEU A 134 -7.76 -23.94 -23.18
C LEU A 134 -7.82 -23.77 -21.65
N TYR A 135 -6.78 -23.14 -21.10
CA TYR A 135 -6.61 -22.92 -19.67
C TYR A 135 -6.21 -21.46 -19.39
N ALA A 136 -6.57 -20.95 -18.21
CA ALA A 136 -6.15 -19.65 -17.72
C ALA A 136 -5.79 -19.74 -16.23
N CYS A 137 -4.77 -19.00 -15.80
CA CYS A 137 -4.38 -18.91 -14.39
C CYS A 137 -3.77 -17.53 -14.09
N GLY A 138 -3.53 -17.23 -12.82
CA GLY A 138 -3.02 -15.94 -12.41
C GLY A 138 -3.99 -14.80 -12.73
N ASN A 139 -3.48 -13.66 -13.20
CA ASN A 139 -4.29 -12.46 -13.44
C ASN A 139 -5.22 -12.56 -14.66
N ASP A 140 -5.00 -13.53 -15.56
CA ASP A 140 -5.92 -13.78 -16.68
C ASP A 140 -7.19 -14.50 -16.22
N MET A 141 -7.13 -15.21 -15.10
CA MET A 141 -8.25 -15.93 -14.51
C MET A 141 -9.04 -15.01 -13.58
N SER A 142 -10.37 -15.13 -13.58
CA SER A 142 -11.20 -14.49 -12.55
C SER A 142 -10.74 -14.94 -11.15
N SER A 143 -10.39 -13.97 -10.31
CA SER A 143 -9.84 -14.26 -9.00
C SER A 143 -10.86 -14.98 -8.13
N VAL A 144 -10.44 -16.11 -7.56
CA VAL A 144 -11.24 -16.87 -6.58
C VAL A 144 -11.58 -16.07 -5.32
N MET A 145 -10.93 -14.92 -5.13
CA MET A 145 -11.08 -14.02 -3.99
C MET A 145 -12.09 -12.90 -4.28
N GLN A 146 -12.62 -12.82 -5.51
CA GLN A 146 -13.72 -11.93 -5.92
C GLN A 146 -13.49 -10.46 -5.56
N GLY A 147 -12.28 -9.96 -5.79
CA GLY A 147 -11.91 -8.56 -5.52
C GLY A 147 -11.49 -8.27 -4.07
N ASN A 148 -11.54 -9.27 -3.18
CA ASN A 148 -11.02 -9.13 -1.82
C ASN A 148 -9.53 -9.43 -1.78
N TYR A 149 -8.82 -8.81 -0.82
CA TYR A 149 -7.40 -9.02 -0.55
C TYR A 149 -7.19 -9.56 0.89
N PRO A 150 -7.48 -10.85 1.18
CA PRO A 150 -7.26 -11.49 2.47
C PRO A 150 -5.84 -11.42 3.04
N GLY A 151 -4.80 -11.28 2.20
CA GLY A 151 -3.44 -11.23 2.70
C GLY A 151 -2.35 -11.24 1.63
N PRO A 152 -1.09 -11.03 2.05
CA PRO A 152 0.05 -11.00 1.14
C PRO A 152 0.19 -12.33 0.38
N GLY A 153 0.51 -12.24 -0.91
CA GLY A 153 0.71 -13.43 -1.76
C GLY A 153 -0.57 -13.95 -2.43
N ILE A 154 -1.71 -13.30 -2.23
CA ILE A 154 -3.00 -13.67 -2.83
C ILE A 154 -3.01 -13.73 -4.37
N THR A 155 -2.11 -13.02 -5.05
CA THR A 155 -1.98 -13.13 -6.50
C THR A 155 -1.14 -14.33 -6.90
N LEU A 156 0.04 -14.47 -6.28
CA LEU A 156 1.03 -15.49 -6.64
C LEU A 156 0.62 -16.90 -6.19
N GLY A 157 0.01 -17.03 -5.00
CA GLY A 157 -0.42 -18.33 -4.46
C GLY A 157 -1.41 -19.04 -5.39
N PRO A 158 -2.58 -18.45 -5.69
CA PRO A 158 -3.52 -18.99 -6.66
C PRO A 158 -2.90 -19.15 -8.06
N ALA A 159 -2.08 -18.22 -8.53
CA ALA A 159 -1.44 -18.35 -9.84
C ALA A 159 -0.61 -19.65 -9.94
N LEU A 160 0.24 -19.92 -8.94
CA LEU A 160 1.05 -21.14 -8.88
C LEU A 160 0.18 -22.39 -8.74
N THR A 161 -0.82 -22.35 -7.87
CA THR A 161 -1.72 -23.49 -7.64
C THR A 161 -2.52 -23.85 -8.89
N PHE A 162 -3.17 -22.88 -9.53
CA PHE A 162 -3.96 -23.13 -10.74
C PHE A 162 -3.07 -23.42 -11.96
N GLY A 163 -1.87 -22.84 -12.05
CA GLY A 163 -0.89 -23.23 -13.06
C GLY A 163 -0.48 -24.70 -12.92
N TYR A 164 -0.27 -25.18 -11.69
CA TYR A 164 -0.01 -26.59 -11.42
C TYR A 164 -1.22 -27.49 -11.78
N LEU A 165 -2.43 -27.09 -11.38
CA LEU A 165 -3.66 -27.84 -11.70
C LEU A 165 -3.90 -27.94 -13.21
N ALA A 166 -3.69 -26.83 -13.94
CA ALA A 166 -3.78 -26.81 -15.40
C ALA A 166 -2.82 -27.83 -16.03
N ALA A 167 -1.55 -27.85 -15.58
CA ALA A 167 -0.54 -28.77 -16.09
C ALA A 167 -0.88 -30.24 -15.78
N GLN A 168 -1.32 -30.53 -14.54
CA GLN A 168 -1.75 -31.87 -14.14
C GLN A 168 -2.91 -32.38 -15.00
N HIS A 169 -3.97 -31.57 -15.11
CA HIS A 169 -5.15 -31.94 -15.88
C HIS A 169 -4.83 -32.09 -17.37
N CYS A 170 -3.99 -31.20 -17.93
CA CYS A 170 -3.53 -31.32 -19.31
C CYS A 170 -2.73 -32.60 -19.54
N SER A 171 -1.85 -32.99 -18.60
CA SER A 171 -1.01 -34.18 -18.74
C SER A 171 -1.78 -35.51 -18.72
N LEU A 172 -2.87 -35.59 -17.93
CA LEU A 172 -3.70 -36.79 -17.82
C LEU A 172 -4.59 -37.02 -19.06
N ARG A 173 -4.57 -36.10 -20.02
CA ARG A 173 -5.33 -36.16 -21.28
C ARG A 173 -4.46 -36.53 -22.49
N MET A 174 -3.14 -36.64 -22.30
CA MET A 174 -2.20 -37.12 -23.32
C MET A 174 -2.06 -38.64 -23.23
#